data_AF-A0A0J5AK99-F1
#
_entry.id   AF-A0A0J5AK99-F1
#
_cell.length_a   1.000
_cell.length_b   1.000
_cell.length_c   1.000
_cell.angle_alpha   90.00
_cell.angle_beta   90.00
_cell.angle_gamma   90.00
#
_symmetry.space_group_name_H-M   'P 1'
#
loop_
_entity.id
_entity.type
_entity.pdbx_description
1 polymer ?
#
loop_
_entity_poly.entity_id
_entity_poly.type
_entity_poly.pdbx_seq_one_letter_code
_entity_poly.pdbx_strand_id
1 'polypeptide(L)' 'MRGLTGFPEAINSIYPQTEVQLCVIHQISNSIKYVASNDHKAFMADLKPVYRAGSKEAAETVLDELEAKWDQQYPVLLQS' A
#
# COMPACT_ATOMS: atom_id res chain seq x y z
N MET A 1 3.15 -7.27 -10.39
CA MET A 1 1.98 -8.15 -10.53
C MET A 1 0.92 -7.60 -9.61
N ARG A 2 -0.16 -7.05 -10.16
CA ARG A 2 -1.37 -6.73 -9.36
C ARG A 2 -1.91 -8.04 -8.78
N GLY A 3 -2.66 -8.02 -7.69
CA GLY A 3 -3.24 -9.24 -7.09
C GLY A 3 -4.08 -10.02 -8.11
N LEU A 4 -3.41 -10.90 -8.88
CA LEU A 4 -4.03 -11.72 -9.89
C LEU A 4 -4.69 -12.88 -9.17
N THR A 5 -5.98 -13.06 -9.42
CA THR A 5 -6.76 -14.17 -8.86
C THR A 5 -6.08 -15.49 -9.23
N GLY A 6 -5.82 -16.35 -8.25
CA GLY A 6 -5.18 -17.65 -8.48
C GLY A 6 -3.65 -17.63 -8.47
N PHE A 7 -3.00 -16.45 -8.40
CA PHE A 7 -1.53 -16.39 -8.45
C PHE A 7 -0.86 -16.93 -7.19
N PRO A 8 -1.26 -16.54 -5.95
CA PRO A 8 -0.70 -17.15 -4.75
C PRO A 8 -0.90 -18.67 -4.71
N GLU A 9 -2.06 -19.15 -5.15
CA GLU A 9 -2.41 -20.58 -5.19
C GLU A 9 -1.51 -21.35 -6.17
N ALA A 10 -1.25 -20.78 -7.35
CA ALA A 10 -0.36 -21.38 -8.34
C ALA A 10 1.10 -21.45 -7.86
N ILE A 11 1.59 -20.39 -7.21
CA ILE A 11 2.96 -20.37 -6.65
C ILE A 11 3.10 -21.40 -5.53
N ASN A 12 2.15 -21.43 -4.59
CA ASN A 12 2.19 -22.34 -3.44
C ASN A 12 2.06 -23.82 -3.86
N SER A 13 1.42 -24.10 -5.00
CA SER A 13 1.34 -25.46 -5.54
C SER A 13 2.69 -26.02 -5.98
N ILE A 14 3.65 -25.17 -6.35
CA ILE A 14 4.98 -25.59 -6.85
C ILE A 14 6.06 -25.29 -5.80
N TYR A 15 5.92 -24.18 -5.09
CA TYR A 15 6.87 -23.67 -4.09
C TYR A 15 6.15 -23.41 -2.75
N PRO A 16 5.82 -24.45 -1.98
CA PRO A 16 4.97 -24.34 -0.78
C PRO A 16 5.64 -23.58 0.38
N GLN A 17 6.95 -23.34 0.32
CA GLN A 17 7.69 -22.58 1.33
C GLN A 17 7.88 -21.10 0.94
N THR A 18 7.40 -20.68 -0.23
CA THR A 18 7.53 -19.29 -0.70
C THR A 18 6.45 -18.42 -0.06
N GLU A 19 6.88 -17.30 0.52
CA GLU A 19 5.96 -16.26 0.95
C GLU A 19 5.60 -15.36 -0.23
N VAL A 20 4.31 -15.28 -0.56
CA VAL A 20 3.81 -14.44 -1.64
C VAL A 20 3.45 -13.07 -1.08
N GLN A 21 4.24 -12.05 -1.44
CA GLN A 21 3.99 -10.67 -1.04
C GLN A 21 3.42 -9.84 -2.19
N LEU A 22 2.53 -8.90 -1.86
CA LEU A 22 2.05 -7.90 -2.81
C LEU A 22 3.11 -6.82 -3.02
N CYS A 23 3.35 -6.47 -4.28
CA CYS A 23 4.35 -5.46 -4.61
C CYS A 23 3.91 -4.06 -4.17
N VAL A 24 4.63 -3.46 -3.23
CA VAL A 24 4.37 -2.11 -2.69
C VAL A 24 4.23 -1.04 -3.78
N ILE A 25 5.04 -1.09 -4.85
CA ILE A 25 4.94 -0.13 -5.96
C ILE A 25 3.58 -0.21 -6.65
N HIS A 26 3.03 -1.41 -6.81
CA HIS A 26 1.71 -1.58 -7.42
C HIS A 26 0.60 -1.12 -6.47
N GLN A 27 0.77 -1.28 -5.15
CA GLN A 27 -0.17 -0.77 -4.14
C GLN A 27 -0.21 0.76 -4.13
N ILE A 28 0.96 1.40 -4.05
CA ILE A 28 1.11 2.86 -4.14
C ILE A 28 0.46 3.39 -5.43
N SER A 29 0.75 2.75 -6.57
CA SER A 29 0.18 3.14 -7.86
C SER A 29 -1.33 2.92 -7.95
N ASN A 30 -1.90 2.05 -7.11
CA ASN A 30 -3.35 1.85 -7.04
C ASN A 30 -4.02 2.94 -6.20
N SER A 31 -3.44 3.28 -5.04
CA SER A 31 -3.95 4.34 -4.17
C SER A 31 -3.89 5.71 -4.85
N ILE A 32 -2.75 6.10 -5.46
CA ILE A 32 -2.58 7.43 -6.08
C ILE A 32 -3.63 7.75 -7.15
N LYS A 33 -4.23 6.75 -7.80
CA LYS A 33 -5.28 6.96 -8.80
C LYS A 33 -6.51 7.69 -8.26
N TYR A 34 -6.76 7.58 -6.95
CA TYR A 34 -7.88 8.25 -6.28
C TYR A 34 -7.49 9.61 -5.67
N VAL A 35 -6.20 9.97 -5.70
CA VAL A 35 -5.69 11.28 -5.25
C VAL A 35 -5.73 12.25 -6.41
N ALA A 36 -6.15 13.50 -6.19
CA ALA A 36 -6.06 14.53 -7.21
C ALA A 36 -4.58 14.82 -7.56
N SER A 37 -4.29 15.10 -8.84
CA SER A 37 -2.91 15.30 -9.32
C SER A 37 -2.13 16.36 -8.55
N ASN A 38 -2.80 17.40 -8.05
CA ASN A 38 -2.19 18.47 -7.26
C ASN A 38 -1.67 17.96 -5.90
N ASP A 39 -2.29 16.93 -5.34
CA ASP A 39 -1.96 16.38 -4.04
C ASP A 39 -1.00 15.19 -4.12
N HIS A 40 -0.71 14.66 -5.32
CA HIS A 40 0.19 13.51 -5.52
C HIS A 40 1.52 13.67 -4.82
N LYS A 41 2.13 14.86 -4.93
CA LYS A 41 3.44 15.13 -4.32
C LYS A 41 3.37 15.14 -2.79
N ALA A 42 2.32 15.72 -2.22
CA ALA A 42 2.12 15.79 -0.77
C ALA A 42 1.80 14.39 -0.22
N PHE A 43 0.84 13.71 -0.83
CA PHE A 43 0.46 12.34 -0.47
C PHE A 43 1.66 11.38 -0.53
N MET A 44 2.47 11.44 -1.58
CA MET A 44 3.68 10.61 -1.68
C MET A 44 4.74 10.94 -0.64
N ALA A 45 4.85 12.20 -0.21
CA ALA A 45 5.77 12.58 0.86
C ALA A 45 5.33 11.97 2.20
N ASP A 46 4.03 11.94 2.46
CA ASP A 46 3.45 11.35 3.67
C ASP A 46 3.43 9.81 3.64
N LEU A 47 3.31 9.20 2.46
CA LEU A 47 3.32 7.73 2.30
C LEU A 47 4.73 7.13 2.39
N LYS A 48 5.75 7.93 2.05
CA LYS A 48 7.16 7.51 2.01
C LYS A 48 7.69 6.92 3.32
N PRO A 49 7.38 7.47 4.50
CA PRO A 49 7.86 6.92 5.76
C PRO A 49 7.19 5.58 6.11
N VAL A 50 5.98 5.29 5.61
CA VAL A 50 5.29 4.00 5.83
C VAL A 50 6.14 2.84 5.30
N TYR A 51 6.49 2.86 4.03
CA TYR A 51 7.28 1.78 3.41
C TYR A 51 8.79 1.88 3.67
N ARG A 52 9.24 2.92 4.39
CA ARG A 52 10.63 3.09 4.84
C ARG A 52 10.82 2.86 6.34
N ALA A 53 9.76 2.54 7.07
CA ALA A 53 9.84 2.29 8.49
C ALA A 53 10.78 1.12 8.81
N GLY A 54 11.48 1.22 9.93
CA GLY A 54 12.43 0.20 10.38
C GLY A 54 11.77 -1.02 11.06
N SER A 55 10.48 -0.93 11.38
CA SER A 55 9.69 -2.02 11.95
C SER A 55 8.25 -1.94 11.47
N LYS A 56 7.50 -3.03 11.67
CA LYS A 56 6.08 -3.09 11.33
C LYS A 56 5.26 -2.09 12.16
N GLU A 57 5.53 -2.00 13.45
CA GLU A 57 4.82 -1.14 14.40
C GLU A 57 5.03 0.34 14.05
N ALA A 58 6.25 0.70 13.63
CA ALA A 58 6.55 2.03 13.13
C ALA A 58 5.82 2.32 11.81
N ALA A 59 5.70 1.33 10.92
CA ALA A 59 4.95 1.47 9.67
C ALA A 59 3.46 1.69 9.94
N GLU A 60 2.87 0.92 10.85
CA GLU A 60 1.47 1.03 11.27
C GLU A 60 1.17 2.40 11.90
N THR A 61 2.05 2.88 12.78
CA THR A 61 1.89 4.21 13.40
C THR A 61 1.85 5.33 12.36
N VAL A 62 2.78 5.31 11.40
CA VAL A 62 2.81 6.32 10.31
C VAL A 62 1.62 6.14 9.38
N LEU A 63 1.18 4.90 9.15
CA LEU A 63 0.00 4.64 8.32
C LEU A 63 -1.23 5.27 8.97
N ASP A 64 -1.46 5.09 10.27
CA ASP A 64 -2.58 5.70 11.01
C ASP A 64 -2.56 7.25 10.90
N GLU A 65 -1.38 7.87 10.97
CA GLU A 65 -1.21 9.31 10.78
C GLU A 65 -1.58 9.76 9.35
N LEU A 66 -1.21 8.96 8.35
CA LEU A 66 -1.58 9.20 6.95
C LEU A 66 -3.09 9.06 6.76
N GLU A 67 -3.73 8.05 7.35
CA GLU A 67 -5.18 7.87 7.30
C GLU A 67 -5.88 9.08 7.91
N ALA A 68 -5.52 9.46 9.14
CA ALA A 68 -6.12 10.60 9.82
C ALA A 68 -6.03 11.91 9.03
N LYS A 69 -4.96 12.10 8.24
CA LYS A 69 -4.74 13.30 7.42
C LYS A 69 -5.56 13.28 6.13
N TRP A 70 -5.63 12.15 5.44
CA TRP A 70 -6.16 12.08 4.07
C TRP A 70 -7.56 11.47 3.97
N ASP A 71 -8.05 10.76 4.98
CA ASP A 71 -9.36 10.07 4.98
C ASP A 71 -10.52 11.05 4.74
N GLN A 72 -10.47 12.25 5.31
CA GLN A 72 -11.51 13.27 5.09
C GLN A 72 -11.59 13.75 3.63
N GLN A 73 -10.46 13.83 2.93
CA GLN A 73 -10.43 14.30 1.54
C GLN A 73 -10.65 13.15 0.55
N TYR A 74 -10.22 11.94 0.92
CA TYR A 74 -10.16 10.79 0.03
C TYR A 74 -10.53 9.49 0.76
N PRO A 75 -11.81 9.30 1.13
CA PRO A 75 -12.27 8.17 1.95
C PRO A 75 -12.12 6.79 1.27
N VAL A 76 -11.81 6.75 -0.02
CA VAL A 76 -11.65 5.51 -0.81
C VAL A 76 -10.18 5.06 -0.87
N LEU A 77 -9.23 5.85 -0.39
CA LEU A 77 -7.79 5.57 -0.58
C LEU A 77 -7.25 4.38 0.20
N LEU A 78 -7.84 4.12 1.36
CA LEU A 78 -7.29 3.20 2.37
C LEU A 78 -8.24 2.03 2.68
N GLN A 79 -9.32 1.90 1.93
CA GLN A 79 -10.18 0.73 2.02
C GLN A 79 -9.44 -0.47 1.41
N SER A 80 -8.96 -1.36 2.29
CA SER A 80 -8.31 -2.62 1.95
C SER A 80 -9.32 -3.75 1.81
#